data_AF-A0A439UX30-F1
#
_entry.id   AF-A0A439UX30-F1
#
_cell.length_a   1.000
_cell.length_b   1.000
_cell.length_c   1.000
_cell.angle_alpha   90.00
_cell.angle_beta   90.00
_cell.angle_gamma   90.00
#
_symmetry.space_group_name_H-M   'P 1'
#
loop_
_entity.id
_entity.type
_entity.pdbx_description
1 polymer ?
#
loop_
_entity_poly.entity_id
_entity_poly.type
_entity_poly.pdbx_seq_one_letter_code
_entity_poly.pdbx_strand_id
1 'polypeptide(L)'
;MTQTAVQRILQTSRHAIHLTEGLQEPQKPLHPYLLRRTYKRYCERMRRFIRETNATRQRIEVIVEALRQLMAVDMFRAMLKAEDLVNMPAELAERISGGQGFSAEKKPDQTVMPGETLVAGICPDAVELLEDFGVHPKIFGLLKKGTPSRQVEAAKLMVALDRVTFISARVIIALTPQSKLADPSIPRKQFFGIDADTFEGMEIEFAALSREFLDANECLGIWSLELVAARGYLHRLMDNLKVVRYLAGNHPSQFETFHRMWSPDFEGPAGG
;
A
#
# COMPACT_ATOMS: atom_id res chain seq x y z
N MET A 1 -16.02 -10.31 21.15
CA MET A 1 -16.68 -11.30 20.26
C MET A 1 -15.66 -12.03 19.35
N THR A 2 -14.44 -12.29 19.82
CA THR A 2 -13.26 -12.51 18.95
C THR A 2 -12.75 -13.96 18.90
N GLN A 3 -13.18 -14.83 19.81
CA GLN A 3 -12.77 -16.25 19.79
C GLN A 3 -13.73 -17.11 18.93
N THR A 4 -14.99 -16.69 18.83
CA THR A 4 -16.08 -17.45 18.22
C THR A 4 -16.10 -17.34 16.69
N ALA A 5 -15.65 -16.23 16.11
CA ALA A 5 -15.52 -16.07 14.66
C ALA A 5 -14.33 -16.89 14.12
N VAL A 6 -13.18 -16.84 14.81
CA VAL A 6 -11.99 -17.67 14.52
C VAL A 6 -12.33 -19.15 14.68
N GLN A 7 -13.03 -19.54 15.75
CA GLN A 7 -13.54 -20.90 15.89
C GLN A 7 -14.55 -21.26 14.81
N ARG A 8 -15.41 -20.35 14.33
CA ARG A 8 -16.33 -20.65 13.22
C ARG A 8 -15.60 -20.86 11.91
N ILE A 9 -14.65 -19.99 11.52
CA ILE A 9 -13.86 -20.19 10.29
C ILE A 9 -13.13 -21.54 10.34
N LEU A 10 -12.65 -21.93 11.51
CA LEU A 10 -12.11 -23.27 11.76
C LEU A 10 -13.22 -24.35 11.74
N GLN A 11 -14.35 -24.18 12.42
CA GLN A 11 -15.42 -25.17 12.65
C GLN A 11 -16.41 -25.36 11.49
N THR A 12 -16.60 -24.38 10.58
CA THR A 12 -17.43 -24.56 9.37
C THR A 12 -16.84 -25.61 8.44
N SER A 13 -15.56 -25.91 8.58
CA SER A 13 -15.01 -27.21 8.21
C SER A 13 -15.09 -28.12 9.44
N ARG A 14 -15.97 -29.13 9.42
CA ARG A 14 -16.10 -30.20 10.45
C ARG A 14 -14.81 -31.04 10.68
N HIS A 15 -13.65 -30.52 10.28
CA HIS A 15 -12.33 -31.11 10.29
C HIS A 15 -11.28 -30.28 11.07
N ALA A 16 -11.66 -29.14 11.68
CA ALA A 16 -10.67 -28.28 12.35
C ALA A 16 -10.00 -28.83 13.61
N ILE A 17 -10.63 -29.76 14.33
CA ILE A 17 -10.00 -30.37 15.51
C ILE A 17 -8.88 -31.35 15.09
N HIS A 18 -8.87 -31.80 13.83
CA HIS A 18 -7.76 -32.57 13.23
C HIS A 18 -6.77 -31.70 12.41
N LEU A 19 -6.96 -30.38 12.32
CA LEU A 19 -6.08 -29.51 11.53
C LEU A 19 -4.77 -29.13 12.26
N THR A 20 -4.66 -29.25 13.58
CA THR A 20 -3.37 -29.04 14.25
C THR A 20 -2.32 -30.09 13.84
N GLU A 21 -2.75 -31.31 13.52
CA GLU A 21 -1.91 -32.37 12.93
C GLU A 21 -1.88 -32.32 11.38
N GLY A 22 -2.92 -31.78 10.74
CA GLY A 22 -3.12 -31.78 9.27
C GLY A 22 -2.67 -30.55 8.48
N LEU A 23 -2.09 -29.52 9.12
CA LEU A 23 -1.50 -28.35 8.44
C LEU A 23 -0.11 -28.63 7.80
N GLN A 24 0.17 -29.89 7.44
CA GLN A 24 1.39 -30.23 6.70
C GLN A 24 1.37 -29.67 5.29
N GLU A 25 2.53 -29.19 4.82
CA GLU A 25 2.71 -28.77 3.42
C GLU A 25 2.23 -29.89 2.47
N PRO A 26 1.59 -29.58 1.34
CA PRO A 26 1.51 -30.56 0.26
C PRO A 26 2.93 -30.99 -0.10
N GLN A 27 3.17 -32.31 -0.12
CA GLN A 27 4.50 -32.95 -0.26
C GLN A 27 5.31 -32.51 -1.49
N LYS A 28 4.70 -31.81 -2.47
CA LYS A 28 5.38 -31.37 -3.68
C LYS A 28 6.13 -30.05 -3.46
N PRO A 29 7.47 -30.00 -3.66
CA PRO A 29 8.27 -28.79 -3.49
C PRO A 29 7.84 -27.67 -4.45
N LEU A 30 8.17 -26.42 -4.11
CA LEU A 30 7.85 -25.28 -4.95
C LEU A 30 8.76 -25.34 -6.18
N HIS A 31 8.18 -25.48 -7.37
CA HIS A 31 8.95 -25.59 -8.59
C HIS A 31 9.70 -24.27 -8.89
N PRO A 32 11.00 -24.28 -9.24
CA PRO A 32 11.81 -23.08 -9.48
C PRO A 32 11.21 -22.12 -10.51
N TYR A 33 10.62 -22.65 -11.59
CA TYR A 33 9.89 -21.86 -12.59
C TYR A 33 8.72 -21.07 -11.97
N LEU A 34 7.92 -21.68 -11.08
CA LEU A 34 6.78 -21.01 -10.45
C LEU A 34 7.24 -19.93 -9.48
N LEU A 35 8.34 -20.17 -8.75
CA LEU A 35 8.98 -19.15 -7.91
C LEU A 35 9.37 -17.94 -8.77
N ARG A 36 10.23 -18.13 -9.79
CA ARG A 36 10.71 -17.05 -10.66
C ARG A 36 9.58 -16.28 -11.33
N ARG A 37 8.58 -17.00 -11.86
CA ARG A 37 7.45 -16.38 -12.56
C ARG A 37 6.59 -15.53 -11.63
N THR A 38 6.27 -16.04 -10.43
CA THR A 38 5.42 -15.33 -9.47
C THR A 38 6.17 -14.16 -8.87
N TYR A 39 7.44 -14.36 -8.50
CA TYR A 39 8.35 -13.31 -8.05
C TYR A 39 8.39 -12.13 -9.02
N LYS A 40 8.72 -12.38 -10.30
CA LYS A 40 8.82 -11.32 -11.33
C LYS A 40 7.51 -10.55 -11.46
N ARG A 41 6.38 -11.25 -11.55
CA ARG A 41 5.05 -10.63 -11.64
C ARG A 41 4.73 -9.76 -10.42
N TYR A 42 5.13 -10.19 -9.23
CA TYR A 42 4.93 -9.41 -8.01
C TYR A 42 5.79 -8.17 -8.01
N CYS A 43 7.08 -8.29 -8.32
CA CYS A 43 7.95 -7.13 -8.38
C CYS A 43 7.50 -6.13 -9.46
N GLU A 44 7.05 -6.59 -10.63
CA GLU A 44 6.48 -5.74 -11.67
C GLU A 44 5.22 -4.99 -11.18
N ARG A 45 4.29 -5.69 -10.54
CA ARG A 45 3.04 -5.11 -10.03
C ARG A 45 3.29 -4.12 -8.90
N MET A 46 4.16 -4.47 -7.94
CA MET A 46 4.54 -3.60 -6.83
C MET A 46 5.20 -2.33 -7.34
N ARG A 47 6.20 -2.43 -8.23
CA ARG A 47 6.86 -1.24 -8.80
C ARG A 47 5.89 -0.35 -9.57
N ARG A 48 4.97 -0.94 -10.34
CA ARG A 48 3.93 -0.16 -11.03
C ARG A 48 3.07 0.60 -10.04
N PHE A 49 2.54 -0.09 -9.03
CA PHE A 49 1.68 0.50 -8.02
C PHE A 49 2.39 1.63 -7.24
N ILE A 50 3.63 1.41 -6.82
CA ILE A 50 4.45 2.41 -6.14
C ILE A 50 4.60 3.66 -7.02
N ARG A 51 4.93 3.48 -8.31
CA ARG A 51 5.06 4.60 -9.25
C ARG A 51 3.76 5.38 -9.42
N GLU A 52 2.63 4.70 -9.60
CA GLU A 52 1.31 5.33 -9.74
C GLU A 52 0.90 6.09 -8.46
N THR A 53 1.15 5.50 -7.31
CA THR A 53 0.86 6.10 -6.00
C THR A 53 1.73 7.32 -5.75
N ASN A 54 3.03 7.24 -6.04
CA ASN A 54 3.95 8.37 -5.95
C ASN A 54 3.63 9.48 -6.96
N ALA A 55 3.15 9.15 -8.16
CA ALA A 55 2.68 10.15 -9.12
C ALA A 55 1.46 10.92 -8.57
N THR A 56 0.54 10.24 -7.88
CA THR A 56 -0.60 10.87 -7.21
C THR A 56 -0.11 11.88 -6.15
N ARG A 57 0.85 11.47 -5.32
CA ARG A 57 1.48 12.37 -4.34
C ARG A 57 2.14 13.59 -5.00
N GLN A 58 2.95 13.36 -6.03
CA GLN A 58 3.65 14.42 -6.75
C GLN A 58 2.68 15.46 -7.34
N ARG A 59 1.53 15.02 -7.86
CA ARG A 59 0.48 15.92 -8.36
C ARG A 59 -0.03 16.87 -7.27
N ILE A 60 -0.26 16.35 -6.06
CA ILE A 60 -0.69 17.19 -4.93
C ILE A 60 0.40 18.19 -4.55
N GLU A 61 1.65 17.75 -4.45
CA GLU A 61 2.77 18.64 -4.10
C GLU A 61 2.94 19.79 -5.10
N VAL A 62 2.74 19.54 -6.39
CA VAL A 62 2.76 20.58 -7.43
C VAL A 62 1.63 21.60 -7.22
N ILE A 63 0.40 21.15 -6.90
CA ILE A 63 -0.72 22.06 -6.59
C ILE A 63 -0.42 22.86 -5.32
N VAL A 64 0.03 22.19 -4.26
CA VAL A 64 0.32 22.80 -2.96
C VAL A 64 1.40 23.85 -3.09
N GLU A 65 2.49 23.58 -3.79
CA GLU A 65 3.58 24.54 -3.95
C GLU A 65 3.15 25.78 -4.75
N ALA A 66 2.41 25.59 -5.84
CA ALA A 66 1.86 26.71 -6.60
C ALA A 66 0.89 27.55 -5.75
N LEU A 67 -0.01 26.91 -4.99
CA LEU A 67 -0.91 27.62 -4.07
C LEU A 67 -0.15 28.32 -2.95
N ARG A 68 0.90 27.71 -2.39
CA ARG A 68 1.73 28.32 -1.33
C ARG A 68 2.36 29.62 -1.80
N GLN A 69 2.92 29.63 -3.00
CA GLN A 69 3.49 30.83 -3.60
C GLN A 69 2.43 31.93 -3.84
N LEU A 70 1.25 31.56 -4.34
CA LEU A 70 0.16 32.50 -4.57
C LEU A 70 -0.43 33.05 -3.26
N MET A 71 -0.58 32.22 -2.24
CA MET A 71 -1.11 32.61 -0.93
C MET A 71 -0.17 33.55 -0.15
N ALA A 72 1.11 33.63 -0.53
CA ALA A 72 2.03 34.62 -0.01
C ALA A 72 1.75 36.05 -0.52
N VAL A 73 0.96 36.20 -1.59
CA VAL A 73 0.67 37.48 -2.23
C VAL A 73 -0.64 38.09 -1.69
N ASP A 74 -0.55 39.28 -1.08
CA ASP A 74 -1.70 40.00 -0.51
C ASP A 74 -2.83 40.23 -1.51
N MET A 75 -2.47 40.63 -2.73
CA MET A 75 -3.43 40.92 -3.80
C MET A 75 -4.21 39.67 -4.21
N PHE A 76 -3.55 38.51 -4.29
CA PHE A 76 -4.21 37.25 -4.59
C PHE A 76 -5.18 36.86 -3.46
N ARG A 77 -4.77 37.00 -2.20
CA ARG A 77 -5.64 36.75 -1.03
C ARG A 77 -6.87 37.68 -1.01
N ALA A 78 -6.69 38.95 -1.33
CA ALA A 78 -7.79 39.91 -1.42
C ALA A 78 -8.76 39.55 -2.56
N MET A 79 -8.22 39.10 -3.70
CA MET A 79 -9.02 38.64 -4.83
C MET A 79 -9.83 37.38 -4.50
N LEU A 80 -9.23 36.38 -3.82
CA LEU A 80 -9.99 35.21 -3.36
C LEU A 80 -11.13 35.58 -2.40
N LYS A 81 -10.94 36.59 -1.54
CA LYS A 81 -12.00 37.12 -0.66
C LYS A 81 -13.11 37.81 -1.43
N ALA A 82 -12.78 38.62 -2.43
CA ALA A 82 -13.76 39.35 -3.22
C ALA A 82 -14.63 38.44 -4.10
N GLU A 83 -14.11 37.26 -4.45
CA GLU A 83 -14.79 36.27 -5.29
C GLU A 83 -15.39 35.09 -4.50
N ASP A 84 -15.43 35.16 -3.16
CA ASP A 84 -15.92 34.09 -2.28
C ASP A 84 -15.20 32.72 -2.44
N LEU A 85 -13.93 32.75 -2.82
CA LEU A 85 -13.08 31.57 -3.08
C LEU A 85 -12.14 31.22 -1.91
N VAL A 86 -12.32 31.82 -0.73
CA VAL A 86 -11.46 31.58 0.45
C VAL A 86 -11.65 30.17 1.02
N ASN A 87 -12.78 29.53 0.74
CA ASN A 87 -13.16 28.22 1.29
C ASN A 87 -12.40 27.08 0.59
N MET A 88 -11.16 26.87 1.05
CA MET A 88 -10.25 25.80 0.65
C MET A 88 -10.45 24.53 1.50
N PRO A 89 -10.25 23.33 0.93
CA PRO A 89 -10.15 22.09 1.72
C PRO A 89 -9.10 22.20 2.84
N ALA A 90 -9.42 21.69 4.03
CA ALA A 90 -8.59 21.84 5.23
C ALA A 90 -7.19 21.25 5.03
N GLU A 91 -7.10 20.14 4.31
CA GLU A 91 -5.87 19.37 4.14
C GLU A 91 -4.88 20.08 3.21
N LEU A 92 -5.41 20.77 2.19
CA LEU A 92 -4.61 21.68 1.36
C LEU A 92 -4.12 22.88 2.17
N ALA A 93 -5.00 23.47 3.00
CA ALA A 93 -4.63 24.60 3.83
C ALA A 93 -3.53 24.22 4.83
N GLU A 94 -3.62 23.04 5.44
CA GLU A 94 -2.57 22.50 6.31
C GLU A 94 -1.26 22.29 5.57
N ARG A 95 -1.28 21.66 4.39
CA ARG A 95 -0.06 21.46 3.59
C ARG A 95 0.58 22.77 3.16
N ILE A 96 -0.20 23.73 2.69
CA ILE A 96 0.31 25.07 2.34
C ILE A 96 1.02 25.71 3.54
N SER A 97 0.45 25.55 4.74
CA SER A 97 1.00 26.08 6.00
C SER A 97 2.22 25.31 6.53
N GLY A 98 2.65 24.22 5.88
CA GLY A 98 3.82 23.42 6.26
C GLY A 98 3.50 22.12 7.02
N GLY A 99 2.22 21.75 7.16
CA GLY A 99 1.81 20.45 7.72
C GLY A 99 1.92 19.29 6.71
N GLN A 100 1.70 18.05 7.17
CA GLN A 100 1.73 16.86 6.30
C GLN A 100 0.41 16.58 5.55
N GLY A 101 -0.65 17.37 5.77
CA GLY A 101 -2.01 17.08 5.26
C GLY A 101 -2.61 15.86 5.94
N PHE A 102 -3.54 15.16 5.27
CA PHE A 102 -4.00 13.86 5.74
C PHE A 102 -2.79 12.97 6.01
N SER A 103 -2.59 12.66 7.28
CA SER A 103 -1.65 11.65 7.69
C SER A 103 -2.46 10.37 7.83
N ALA A 104 -1.96 9.28 7.25
CA ALA A 104 -2.19 8.01 7.91
C ALA A 104 -1.56 8.26 9.27
N GLU A 105 -2.36 8.42 10.32
CA GLU A 105 -1.82 8.22 11.66
C GLU A 105 -0.99 6.96 11.51
N LYS A 106 0.32 7.07 11.74
CA LYS A 106 1.13 5.89 11.99
C LYS A 106 0.43 5.28 13.18
N LYS A 107 -0.52 4.37 12.93
CA LYS A 107 -0.94 3.40 13.92
C LYS A 107 0.42 2.89 14.37
N PRO A 108 0.85 3.21 15.61
CA PRO A 108 2.20 2.90 16.05
C PRO A 108 2.39 1.46 15.61
N ASP A 109 3.47 1.20 14.84
CA ASP A 109 3.81 -0.12 14.30
C ASP A 109 3.11 -1.11 15.19
N GLN A 110 2.08 -1.82 14.69
CA GLN A 110 1.39 -2.83 15.47
C GLN A 110 2.49 -3.83 15.83
N THR A 111 3.19 -3.47 16.89
CA THR A 111 4.25 -4.16 17.55
C THR A 111 3.38 -5.17 18.20
N VAL A 112 3.22 -6.29 17.50
CA VAL A 112 2.54 -7.47 18.01
C VAL A 112 3.04 -7.57 19.44
N MET A 113 2.17 -7.18 20.37
CA MET A 113 2.57 -7.04 21.76
C MET A 113 3.04 -8.44 22.16
N PRO A 114 4.20 -8.60 22.81
CA PRO A 114 4.65 -9.90 23.26
C PRO A 114 3.65 -10.39 24.32
N GLY A 115 2.63 -11.13 23.88
CA GLY A 115 1.46 -11.45 24.70
C GLY A 115 0.18 -11.80 23.94
N GLU A 116 0.06 -11.53 22.65
CA GLU A 116 -1.11 -12.00 21.89
C GLU A 116 -1.11 -13.53 21.81
N THR A 117 -2.14 -14.16 22.38
CA THR A 117 -2.32 -15.61 22.36
C THR A 117 -2.48 -16.07 20.92
N LEU A 118 -1.40 -16.62 20.34
CA LEU A 118 -1.42 -17.23 19.02
C LEU A 118 -2.47 -18.34 18.98
N VAL A 119 -3.32 -18.32 17.96
CA VAL A 119 -4.31 -19.38 17.75
C VAL A 119 -3.65 -20.45 16.90
N ALA A 120 -3.25 -21.57 17.52
CA ALA A 120 -2.55 -22.69 16.86
C ALA A 120 -1.22 -22.30 16.15
N GLY A 121 -0.57 -21.21 16.60
CA GLY A 121 0.66 -20.68 16.01
C GLY A 121 0.44 -19.64 14.91
N ILE A 122 -0.81 -19.18 14.72
CA ILE A 122 -1.17 -18.11 13.80
C ILE A 122 -1.55 -16.85 14.58
N CYS A 123 -1.07 -15.69 14.12
CA CYS A 123 -1.42 -14.38 14.63
C CYS A 123 -2.89 -14.06 14.28
N PRO A 124 -3.73 -13.65 15.25
CA PRO A 124 -5.13 -13.30 15.02
C PRO A 124 -5.33 -12.23 13.94
N ASP A 125 -4.49 -11.19 13.90
CA ASP A 125 -4.54 -10.13 12.90
C ASP A 125 -4.37 -10.68 11.47
N ALA A 126 -3.53 -11.71 11.29
CA ALA A 126 -3.37 -12.36 9.99
C ALA A 126 -4.60 -13.19 9.59
N VAL A 127 -5.40 -13.67 10.55
CA VAL A 127 -6.67 -14.35 10.29
C VAL A 127 -7.74 -13.34 9.91
N GLU A 128 -7.86 -12.25 10.65
CA GLU A 128 -8.80 -11.16 10.39
C GLU A 128 -8.60 -10.58 8.99
N LEU A 129 -7.35 -10.28 8.60
CA LEU A 129 -7.05 -9.79 7.25
C LEU A 129 -7.46 -10.74 6.12
N LEU A 130 -7.65 -12.02 6.40
CA LEU A 130 -7.91 -13.06 5.41
C LEU A 130 -9.34 -13.60 5.47
N GLU A 131 -10.18 -13.14 6.40
CA GLU A 131 -11.48 -13.75 6.68
C GLU A 131 -12.45 -13.64 5.49
N ASP A 132 -12.42 -12.52 4.78
CA ASP A 132 -13.32 -12.24 3.65
C ASP A 132 -12.89 -12.90 2.32
N PHE A 133 -11.69 -13.49 2.28
CA PHE A 133 -11.09 -13.97 1.03
C PHE A 133 -11.31 -15.46 0.74
N GLY A 134 -12.11 -16.17 1.55
CA GLY A 134 -12.43 -17.58 1.33
C GLY A 134 -11.18 -18.48 1.33
N VAL A 135 -10.27 -18.25 2.27
CA VAL A 135 -8.91 -18.81 2.26
C VAL A 135 -8.87 -20.31 2.52
N HIS A 136 -8.17 -21.06 1.64
CA HIS A 136 -7.91 -22.47 1.85
C HIS A 136 -7.00 -22.69 3.10
N PRO A 137 -7.34 -23.60 4.04
CA PRO A 137 -6.62 -23.78 5.31
C PRO A 137 -5.10 -23.97 5.22
N LYS A 138 -4.62 -24.63 4.15
CA LYS A 138 -3.19 -24.79 3.81
C LYS A 138 -2.41 -23.47 3.75
N ILE A 139 -3.03 -22.32 3.47
CA ILE A 139 -2.35 -21.02 3.51
C ILE A 139 -1.88 -20.71 4.94
N PHE A 140 -2.72 -20.95 5.95
CA PHE A 140 -2.32 -20.75 7.36
C PHE A 140 -1.16 -21.67 7.76
N GLY A 141 -1.12 -22.91 7.27
CA GLY A 141 0.01 -23.81 7.47
C GLY A 141 1.33 -23.27 6.89
N LEU A 142 1.28 -22.50 5.79
CA LEU A 142 2.45 -21.81 5.25
C LEU A 142 2.81 -20.56 6.06
N LEU A 143 1.82 -19.75 6.43
CA LEU A 143 2.04 -18.53 7.21
C LEU A 143 2.71 -18.83 8.55
N LYS A 144 2.35 -19.94 9.21
CA LYS A 144 2.98 -20.41 10.46
C LYS A 144 4.51 -20.50 10.42
N LYS A 145 5.12 -20.61 9.24
CA LYS A 145 6.58 -20.64 9.05
C LYS A 145 7.24 -19.29 9.25
N GLY A 146 6.50 -18.19 9.18
CA GLY A 146 6.95 -16.85 9.52
C GLY A 146 6.70 -16.51 10.98
N THR A 147 7.45 -15.55 11.49
CA THR A 147 7.15 -14.88 12.77
C THR A 147 5.74 -14.27 12.74
N PRO A 148 5.10 -13.99 13.89
CA PRO A 148 3.77 -13.36 13.93
C PRO A 148 3.69 -12.08 13.11
N SER A 149 4.68 -11.20 13.20
CA SER A 149 4.75 -9.98 12.37
C SER A 149 4.83 -10.29 10.87
N ARG A 150 5.58 -11.32 10.48
CA ARG A 150 5.67 -11.75 9.08
C ARG A 150 4.38 -12.39 8.58
N GLN A 151 3.62 -13.06 9.42
CA GLN A 151 2.30 -13.61 9.07
C GLN A 151 1.35 -12.50 8.65
N VAL A 152 1.28 -11.42 9.44
CA VAL A 152 0.47 -10.23 9.15
C VAL A 152 0.97 -9.54 7.88
N GLU A 153 2.29 -9.32 7.75
CA GLU A 153 2.87 -8.69 6.56
C GLU A 153 2.57 -9.50 5.28
N ALA A 154 2.70 -10.84 5.34
CA ALA A 154 2.37 -11.72 4.22
C ALA A 154 0.88 -11.69 3.86
N ALA A 155 -0.02 -11.63 4.86
CA ALA A 155 -1.45 -11.46 4.65
C ALA A 155 -1.76 -10.12 3.96
N LYS A 156 -1.23 -9.00 4.50
CA LYS A 156 -1.35 -7.66 3.89
C LYS A 156 -0.86 -7.65 2.44
N LEU A 157 0.30 -8.24 2.17
CA LEU A 157 0.87 -8.32 0.80
C LEU A 157 -0.05 -9.09 -0.15
N MET A 158 -0.56 -10.25 0.26
CA MET A 158 -1.45 -11.05 -0.59
C MET A 158 -2.76 -10.32 -0.90
N VAL A 159 -3.33 -9.64 0.10
CA VAL A 159 -4.55 -8.85 -0.04
C VAL A 159 -4.33 -7.64 -0.95
N ALA A 160 -3.30 -6.84 -0.70
CA ALA A 160 -2.98 -5.65 -1.50
C ALA A 160 -2.60 -6.00 -2.96
N LEU A 161 -2.01 -7.18 -3.19
CA LEU A 161 -1.77 -7.69 -4.55
C LEU A 161 -3.03 -8.23 -5.25
N ASP A 162 -4.16 -8.33 -4.54
CA ASP A 162 -5.38 -9.02 -4.97
C ASP A 162 -5.09 -10.47 -5.40
N ARG A 163 -4.27 -11.15 -4.61
CA ARG A 163 -3.76 -12.52 -4.87
C ARG A 163 -3.64 -13.31 -3.59
N VAL A 164 -4.78 -13.58 -2.95
CA VAL A 164 -4.85 -14.51 -1.81
C VAL A 164 -4.90 -15.94 -2.31
N THR A 165 -3.73 -16.46 -2.70
CA THR A 165 -3.62 -17.82 -3.25
C THR A 165 -2.53 -18.63 -2.58
N PHE A 166 -2.63 -19.96 -2.66
CA PHE A 166 -1.63 -20.85 -2.08
C PHE A 166 -0.23 -20.62 -2.66
N ILE A 167 -0.12 -20.38 -3.97
CA ILE A 167 1.19 -20.11 -4.60
C ILE A 167 1.80 -18.79 -4.11
N SER A 168 0.98 -17.78 -3.86
CA SER A 168 1.38 -16.48 -3.28
C SER A 168 2.03 -16.66 -1.93
N ALA A 169 1.33 -17.36 -1.02
CA ALA A 169 1.86 -17.66 0.31
C ALA A 169 3.18 -18.45 0.23
N ARG A 170 3.28 -19.44 -0.67
CA ARG A 170 4.53 -20.21 -0.84
C ARG A 170 5.70 -19.34 -1.25
N VAL A 171 5.48 -18.43 -2.20
CA VAL A 171 6.53 -17.56 -2.75
C VAL A 171 6.95 -16.52 -1.73
N ILE A 172 6.00 -15.90 -1.03
CA ILE A 172 6.27 -14.92 0.02
C ILE A 172 7.06 -15.56 1.17
N ILE A 173 6.68 -16.77 1.61
CA ILE A 173 7.39 -17.49 2.66
C ILE A 173 8.76 -18.00 2.18
N ALA A 174 8.89 -18.42 0.93
CA ALA A 174 10.18 -18.81 0.36
C ALA A 174 11.17 -17.63 0.33
N LEU A 175 10.69 -16.43 0.00
CA LEU A 175 11.49 -15.19 -0.05
C LEU A 175 11.47 -14.42 1.28
N THR A 176 11.16 -15.09 2.39
CA THR A 176 11.19 -14.46 3.72
C THR A 176 12.59 -14.54 4.29
N PRO A 177 13.15 -13.42 4.79
CA PRO A 177 14.44 -13.43 5.46
C PRO A 177 14.49 -14.38 6.65
N GLN A 178 15.63 -15.02 6.86
CA GLN A 178 15.80 -16.05 7.90
C GLN A 178 15.50 -15.52 9.30
N SER A 179 15.76 -14.23 9.55
CA SER A 179 15.42 -13.52 10.79
C SER A 179 13.91 -13.36 11.04
N LYS A 180 13.08 -13.49 10.00
CA LYS A 180 11.61 -13.40 10.04
C LYS A 180 10.93 -14.78 9.95
N LEU A 181 11.69 -15.88 10.02
CA LEU A 181 11.15 -17.24 10.09
C LEU A 181 10.88 -17.65 11.55
N ALA A 182 9.86 -18.47 11.75
CA ALA A 182 9.52 -19.01 13.07
C ALA A 182 10.59 -19.99 13.60
N ASP A 183 11.29 -20.67 12.69
CA ASP A 183 12.45 -21.51 13.00
C ASP A 183 13.63 -21.12 12.08
N PRO A 184 14.51 -20.22 12.54
CA PRO A 184 15.68 -19.79 11.79
C PRO A 184 16.73 -20.89 11.57
N SER A 185 16.67 -22.01 12.32
CA SER A 185 17.64 -23.09 12.19
C SER A 185 17.44 -23.92 10.92
N ILE A 186 16.26 -23.84 10.31
CA ILE A 186 15.93 -24.53 9.08
C ILE A 186 16.75 -23.92 7.92
N PRO A 187 17.53 -24.72 7.18
CA PRO A 187 18.30 -24.24 6.04
C PRO A 187 17.42 -23.59 4.97
N ARG A 188 17.95 -22.57 4.29
CA ARG A 188 17.30 -21.95 3.12
C ARG A 188 16.97 -23.02 2.07
N LYS A 189 15.76 -22.94 1.51
CA LYS A 189 15.35 -23.82 0.40
C LYS A 189 16.21 -23.52 -0.81
N GLN A 190 16.88 -24.55 -1.33
CA GLN A 190 17.61 -24.45 -2.59
C GLN A 190 16.66 -24.75 -3.76
N PHE A 191 16.78 -23.98 -4.84
CA PHE A 191 15.97 -24.12 -6.04
C PHE A 191 16.89 -24.47 -7.21
N PHE A 192 16.74 -25.67 -7.76
CA PHE A 192 17.56 -26.11 -8.89
C PHE A 192 17.53 -25.08 -10.04
N GLY A 193 18.70 -24.71 -10.53
CA GLY A 193 18.88 -23.68 -11.57
C GLY A 193 18.82 -22.23 -11.06
N ILE A 194 18.79 -22.01 -9.75
CA ILE A 194 18.98 -20.71 -9.09
C ILE A 194 20.16 -20.85 -8.13
N ASP A 195 21.23 -20.10 -8.40
CA ASP A 195 22.39 -20.00 -7.49
C ASP A 195 22.02 -19.26 -6.19
N ALA A 196 22.82 -19.48 -5.15
CA ALA A 196 22.58 -18.93 -3.82
C ALA A 196 22.60 -17.39 -3.83
N ASP A 197 23.57 -16.79 -4.54
CA ASP A 197 23.75 -15.35 -4.61
C ASP A 197 22.55 -14.67 -5.32
N THR A 198 22.07 -15.25 -6.42
CA THR A 198 20.86 -14.77 -7.11
C THR A 198 19.63 -14.90 -6.22
N PHE A 199 19.49 -16.00 -5.49
CA PHE A 199 18.35 -16.18 -4.58
C PHE A 199 18.37 -15.17 -3.43
N GLU A 200 19.55 -14.91 -2.86
CA GLU A 200 19.73 -13.88 -1.83
C GLU A 200 19.41 -12.48 -2.37
N GLY A 201 19.85 -12.15 -3.59
CA GLY A 201 19.46 -10.92 -4.26
C GLY A 201 17.95 -10.79 -4.44
N MET A 202 17.27 -11.88 -4.83
CA MET A 202 15.81 -11.91 -4.92
C MET A 202 15.13 -11.69 -3.57
N GLU A 203 15.67 -12.26 -2.48
CA GLU A 203 15.15 -12.10 -1.12
C GLU A 203 15.26 -10.65 -0.64
N ILE A 204 16.43 -10.02 -0.82
CA ILE A 204 16.69 -8.63 -0.44
C ILE A 204 15.79 -7.68 -1.24
N GLU A 205 15.73 -7.85 -2.57
CA GLU A 205 14.88 -7.04 -3.44
C GLU A 205 13.40 -7.20 -3.07
N PHE A 206 12.92 -8.43 -2.87
CA PHE A 206 11.53 -8.68 -2.50
C PHE A 206 11.17 -8.04 -1.17
N ALA A 207 12.05 -8.12 -0.18
CA ALA A 207 11.81 -7.55 1.15
C ALA A 207 11.72 -6.02 1.11
N ALA A 208 12.65 -5.36 0.41
CA ALA A 208 12.63 -3.91 0.24
C ALA A 208 11.37 -3.44 -0.50
N LEU A 209 11.05 -4.10 -1.62
CA LEU A 209 9.92 -3.73 -2.46
C LEU A 209 8.57 -4.02 -1.79
N SER A 210 8.46 -5.11 -1.04
CA SER A 210 7.26 -5.45 -0.26
C SER A 210 6.93 -4.37 0.77
N ARG A 211 7.95 -3.85 1.46
CA ARG A 211 7.77 -2.76 2.43
C ARG A 211 7.30 -1.49 1.76
N GLU A 212 8.01 -1.03 0.73
CA GLU A 212 7.65 0.19 0.00
C GLU A 212 6.25 0.10 -0.61
N PHE A 213 5.88 -1.08 -1.11
CA PHE A 213 4.55 -1.34 -1.66
C PHE A 213 3.45 -1.24 -0.59
N LEU A 214 3.66 -1.83 0.60
CA LEU A 214 2.69 -1.72 1.68
C LEU A 214 2.57 -0.28 2.19
N ASP A 215 3.70 0.42 2.34
CA ASP A 215 3.72 1.84 2.74
C ASP A 215 2.93 2.70 1.73
N ALA A 216 3.14 2.47 0.43
CA ALA A 216 2.39 3.14 -0.63
C ALA A 216 0.89 2.77 -0.59
N ASN A 217 0.57 1.49 -0.36
CA ASN A 217 -0.81 1.02 -0.31
C ASN A 217 -1.60 1.63 0.85
N GLU A 218 -0.98 1.78 2.02
CA GLU A 218 -1.59 2.45 3.17
C GLU A 218 -1.85 3.95 2.90
N CYS A 219 -1.03 4.60 2.06
CA CYS A 219 -1.17 6.02 1.73
C CYS A 219 -2.06 6.32 0.50
N LEU A 220 -2.32 5.33 -0.37
CA LEU A 220 -2.98 5.57 -1.66
C LEU A 220 -4.36 6.22 -1.49
N GLY A 221 -5.19 5.68 -0.58
CA GLY A 221 -6.54 6.19 -0.34
C GLY A 221 -6.53 7.64 0.10
N ILE A 222 -5.58 7.98 0.98
CA ILE A 222 -5.38 9.32 1.50
C ILE A 222 -5.00 10.29 0.38
N TRP A 223 -3.97 9.98 -0.40
CA TRP A 223 -3.53 10.86 -1.49
C TRP A 223 -4.58 10.97 -2.59
N SER A 224 -5.36 9.91 -2.84
CA SER A 224 -6.44 9.96 -3.81
C SER A 224 -7.55 10.92 -3.39
N LEU A 225 -8.01 10.86 -2.14
CA LEU A 225 -9.03 11.77 -1.61
C LEU A 225 -8.53 13.21 -1.60
N GLU A 226 -7.28 13.41 -1.18
CA GLU A 226 -6.67 14.73 -1.16
C GLU A 226 -6.54 15.32 -2.57
N LEU A 227 -6.12 14.53 -3.57
CA LEU A 227 -6.05 14.98 -4.95
C LEU A 227 -7.43 15.35 -5.51
N VAL A 228 -8.47 14.58 -5.16
CA VAL A 228 -9.87 14.91 -5.54
C VAL A 228 -10.28 16.26 -4.95
N ALA A 229 -10.01 16.50 -3.65
CA ALA A 229 -10.30 17.77 -3.00
C ALA A 229 -9.50 18.93 -3.64
N ALA A 230 -8.21 18.70 -3.90
CA ALA A 230 -7.31 19.64 -4.57
C ALA A 230 -7.83 20.06 -5.95
N ARG A 231 -8.25 19.07 -6.75
CA ARG A 231 -8.79 19.31 -8.08
C ARG A 231 -10.13 20.03 -8.01
N GLY A 232 -11.00 19.68 -7.08
CA GLY A 232 -12.28 20.39 -6.89
C GLY A 232 -12.08 21.87 -6.54
N TYR A 233 -11.09 22.18 -5.71
CA TYR A 233 -10.73 23.57 -5.43
C TYR A 233 -10.11 24.26 -6.65
N LEU A 234 -9.18 23.59 -7.34
CA LEU A 234 -8.56 24.09 -8.56
C LEU A 234 -9.60 24.40 -9.65
N HIS A 235 -10.61 23.55 -9.82
CA HIS A 235 -11.71 23.78 -10.76
C HIS A 235 -12.47 25.07 -10.42
N ARG A 236 -12.80 25.29 -9.14
CA ARG A 236 -13.45 26.53 -8.70
C ARG A 236 -12.59 27.78 -8.98
N LEU A 237 -11.27 27.68 -8.82
CA LEU A 237 -10.35 28.77 -9.14
C LEU A 237 -10.30 29.03 -10.65
N MET A 238 -10.15 27.99 -11.46
CA MET A 238 -9.96 28.09 -12.91
C MET A 238 -11.25 28.41 -13.68
N ASP A 239 -12.42 28.16 -13.09
CA ASP A 239 -13.70 28.58 -13.66
C ASP A 239 -13.99 30.08 -13.45
N ASN A 240 -13.30 30.75 -12.51
CA ASN A 240 -13.49 32.17 -12.26
C ASN A 240 -12.63 33.01 -13.22
N LEU A 241 -13.30 33.74 -14.13
CA LEU A 241 -12.64 34.56 -15.16
C LEU A 241 -11.67 35.60 -14.58
N LYS A 242 -11.96 36.19 -13.41
CA LYS A 242 -11.08 37.19 -12.78
C LYS A 242 -9.82 36.54 -12.22
N VAL A 243 -9.95 35.36 -11.58
CA VAL A 243 -8.81 34.55 -11.14
C VAL A 243 -7.92 34.20 -12.32
N VAL A 244 -8.50 33.67 -13.41
CA VAL A 244 -7.77 33.29 -14.62
C VAL A 244 -7.02 34.48 -15.23
N ARG A 245 -7.68 35.63 -15.40
CA ARG A 245 -7.04 36.85 -15.92
C ARG A 245 -5.91 37.34 -15.01
N TYR A 246 -6.13 37.30 -13.70
CA TYR A 246 -5.12 37.70 -12.72
C TYR A 246 -3.89 36.78 -12.77
N LEU A 247 -4.10 35.46 -12.80
CA LEU A 247 -3.02 34.48 -12.86
C LEU A 247 -2.25 34.59 -14.19
N ALA A 248 -2.94 34.69 -15.32
CA ALA A 248 -2.29 34.83 -16.63
C ALA A 248 -1.44 36.12 -16.74
N GLY A 249 -1.89 37.21 -16.13
CA GLY A 249 -1.18 38.49 -16.17
C GLY A 249 -0.01 38.60 -15.19
N ASN A 250 -0.17 38.08 -13.96
CA ASN A 250 0.77 38.33 -12.86
C ASN A 250 1.58 37.08 -12.44
N HIS A 251 1.08 35.88 -12.72
CA HIS A 251 1.62 34.61 -12.25
C HIS A 251 1.56 33.52 -13.35
N PRO A 252 2.20 33.74 -14.52
CA PRO A 252 2.04 32.88 -15.68
C PRO A 252 2.51 31.44 -15.46
N SER A 253 3.57 31.21 -14.66
CA SER A 253 4.04 29.86 -14.35
C SER A 253 3.07 29.06 -13.48
N GLN A 254 2.42 29.70 -12.50
CA GLN A 254 1.36 29.07 -11.70
C GLN A 254 0.09 28.86 -12.53
N PHE A 255 -0.25 29.80 -13.43
CA PHE A 255 -1.35 29.63 -14.38
C PHE A 255 -1.14 28.40 -15.29
N GLU A 256 0.03 28.24 -15.90
CA GLU A 256 0.35 27.07 -16.74
C GLU A 256 0.28 25.76 -15.95
N THR A 257 0.81 25.77 -14.73
CA THR A 257 0.77 24.63 -13.81
C THR A 257 -0.68 24.22 -13.51
N PHE A 258 -1.51 25.18 -13.14
CA PHE A 258 -2.94 24.96 -12.87
C PHE A 258 -3.70 24.51 -14.11
N HIS A 259 -3.46 25.13 -15.27
CA HIS A 259 -4.09 24.73 -16.52
C HIS A 259 -3.75 23.28 -16.88
N ARG A 260 -2.49 22.86 -16.75
CA ARG A 260 -2.06 21.48 -17.02
C ARG A 260 -2.76 20.47 -16.12
N MET A 261 -2.96 20.80 -14.84
CA MET A 261 -3.61 19.91 -13.87
C MET A 261 -5.14 19.97 -13.93
N TRP A 262 -5.69 21.04 -14.50
CA TRP A 262 -7.12 21.21 -14.77
C TRP A 262 -7.57 20.44 -16.03
N SER A 263 -6.75 20.39 -17.08
CA SER A 263 -7.10 19.72 -18.33
C SER A 263 -7.37 18.21 -18.16
N PRO A 264 -8.46 17.67 -18.75
CA PRO A 264 -8.85 16.26 -18.62
C PRO A 264 -7.83 15.27 -19.20
N ASP A 265 -6.97 15.70 -20.14
CA ASP A 265 -5.91 14.89 -20.74
C ASP A 265 -4.82 14.45 -19.73
N PHE A 266 -4.80 15.03 -18.53
CA PHE A 266 -3.88 14.68 -17.46
C PHE A 266 -4.21 13.33 -16.77
N GLU A 267 -5.38 12.76 -17.03
CA GLU A 267 -5.81 11.44 -16.51
C GLU A 267 -5.34 10.26 -17.35
N GLY A 268 -4.62 10.48 -18.46
CA GLY A 268 -4.05 9.40 -19.25
C GLY A 268 -3.19 8.46 -18.39
N PRO A 269 -3.28 7.13 -18.59
CA PRO A 269 -2.47 6.19 -17.83
C PRO A 269 -0.99 6.53 -18.04
N ALA A 270 -0.27 6.75 -16.95
CA ALA A 270 1.18 6.81 -16.97
C ALA A 270 1.74 5.40 -17.26
N GLY A 271 1.68 4.97 -18.51
CA GLY A 271 2.22 3.68 -18.94
C GLY A 271 1.69 3.21 -20.29
N GLY A 272 2.46 3.49 -21.35
CA GLY A 272 2.66 2.55 -22.46
C GLY A 272 3.79 1.60 -22.10
#